data_AF-A0A4S4MUK1-F1
#
_entry.id   AF-A0A4S4MUK1-F1
#
_cell.length_a   1.000
_cell.length_b   1.000
_cell.length_c   1.000
_cell.angle_alpha   90.00
_cell.angle_beta   90.00
_cell.angle_gamma   90.00
#
_symmetry.space_group_name_H-M   'P 1'
#
loop_
_entity.id
_entity.type
_entity.pdbx_description
1 polymer ?
#
loop_
_entity_poly.entity_id
_entity_poly.type
_entity_poly.pdbx_seq_one_letter_code
_entity_poly.pdbx_strand_id
1 'polypeptide(L)'
;MNFYFEAGNVLDKLDAKQGSIKSVLATLPEKDRKRTAAAVIETLKYKAVLNDVIDAAKLLKEEKKLKSRNLTLVLVHDLLLSGGIQAGDGPLKQAILRHKTRLQSEFTRIKIKHGVKSTSELAQTGDERSAAIPRYIRVNTTCWTVDEAVKEFISRGFVLSGSFEDKKGFCTDEHISNLLLFPSDSQWVEDKLYTTGKIILQDKASCFPAQILAPPALSNAVVIDATAAPGNKTSHLSALMKGKGKARPHRLHMFSTQY
;
A
#
# COMPACT_ATOMS: atom_id res chain seq x y z
N MET A 1 -9.12 17.99 16.18
CA MET A 1 -9.06 16.68 16.87
C MET A 1 -7.61 16.27 16.98
N ASN A 2 -7.24 15.55 18.03
CA ASN A 2 -5.84 15.13 18.21
C ASN A 2 -5.55 13.94 17.29
N PHE A 3 -4.63 14.14 16.35
CA PHE A 3 -4.08 13.19 15.38
C PHE A 3 -4.00 11.72 15.86
N TYR A 4 -3.58 11.49 17.10
CA TYR A 4 -3.47 10.14 17.67
C TYR A 4 -4.81 9.41 17.81
N PHE A 5 -5.89 10.13 18.12
CA PHE A 5 -7.23 9.53 18.19
C PHE A 5 -7.73 9.16 16.81
N GLU A 6 -7.42 9.96 15.78
CA GLU A 6 -7.77 9.62 14.40
C GLU A 6 -7.04 8.36 13.95
N ALA A 7 -5.73 8.27 14.20
CA ALA A 7 -4.95 7.05 13.92
C ALA A 7 -5.46 5.83 14.69
N GLY A 8 -5.78 5.99 15.98
CA GLY A 8 -6.38 4.93 16.79
C GLY A 8 -7.72 4.44 16.25
N ASN A 9 -8.61 5.37 15.88
CA ASN A 9 -9.91 5.04 15.28
C ASN A 9 -9.78 4.34 13.92
N VAL A 10 -8.77 4.70 13.12
CA VAL A 10 -8.49 3.99 11.86
C VAL A 10 -8.10 2.54 12.15
N LEU A 11 -7.21 2.31 13.11
CA LEU A 11 -6.81 0.95 13.52
C LEU A 11 -8.01 0.16 14.07
N ASP A 12 -8.89 0.77 14.88
CA ASP A 12 -10.10 0.13 15.39
C ASP A 12 -11.03 -0.32 14.24
N LYS A 13 -11.22 0.53 13.22
CA LYS A 13 -12.01 0.17 12.02
C LYS A 13 -11.37 -0.96 11.22
N LEU A 14 -10.04 -1.01 11.14
CA LEU A 14 -9.31 -2.07 10.44
C LEU A 14 -9.44 -3.41 11.18
N ASP A 15 -9.33 -3.41 12.51
CA ASP A 15 -9.52 -4.61 13.33
C ASP A 15 -10.95 -5.13 13.26
N ALA A 16 -11.93 -4.22 13.21
CA ALA A 16 -13.33 -4.54 12.99
C ALA A 16 -13.68 -4.95 11.53
N LYS A 17 -12.68 -5.04 10.64
CA LYS A 17 -12.83 -5.38 9.21
C LYS A 17 -13.84 -4.49 8.47
N GLN A 18 -13.98 -3.23 8.88
CA GLN A 18 -14.93 -2.27 8.29
C GLN A 18 -14.43 -1.64 6.99
N GLY A 19 -13.37 -2.19 6.41
CA GLY A 19 -12.80 -1.76 5.13
C GLY A 19 -11.32 -2.07 5.01
N SER A 20 -10.79 -1.84 3.81
CA SER A 20 -9.35 -1.84 3.56
C SER A 20 -8.68 -0.60 4.17
N ILE A 21 -7.36 -0.65 4.38
CA ILE A 21 -6.54 0.50 4.80
C ILE A 21 -6.83 1.73 3.90
N LYS A 22 -6.87 1.52 2.58
CA LYS A 22 -7.13 2.58 1.60
C LYS A 22 -8.52 3.20 1.78
N SER A 23 -9.56 2.37 1.91
CA SER A 23 -10.94 2.88 2.02
C SER A 23 -11.18 3.60 3.34
N VAL A 24 -10.62 3.10 4.44
CA VAL A 24 -10.77 3.76 5.75
C VAL A 24 -10.02 5.09 5.77
N LEU A 25 -8.78 5.15 5.28
CA LEU A 25 -8.01 6.39 5.20
C LEU A 25 -8.65 7.43 4.25
N ALA A 26 -9.35 6.99 3.21
CA ALA A 26 -10.05 7.89 2.29
C ALA A 26 -11.20 8.67 2.96
N THR A 27 -11.73 8.17 4.08
CA THR A 27 -12.77 8.88 4.87
C THR A 27 -12.23 10.06 5.67
N LEU A 28 -10.90 10.18 5.81
CA LEU A 28 -10.27 11.28 6.55
C LEU A 28 -10.18 12.56 5.73
N PRO A 29 -10.21 13.74 6.38
CA PRO A 29 -9.89 15.02 5.75
C PRO A 29 -8.53 14.97 5.03
N GLU A 30 -8.45 15.58 3.84
CA GLU A 30 -7.26 15.50 2.98
C GLU A 30 -5.99 15.98 3.69
N LYS A 31 -6.08 17.07 4.46
CA LYS A 31 -4.98 17.65 5.23
C LYS A 31 -4.37 16.68 6.25
N ASP A 32 -5.18 15.79 6.84
CA ASP A 32 -4.77 14.89 7.92
C ASP A 32 -4.44 13.48 7.40
N ARG A 33 -4.89 13.17 6.17
CA ARG A 33 -4.78 11.83 5.56
C ARG A 33 -3.33 11.36 5.43
N LYS A 34 -2.42 12.20 4.95
CA LYS A 34 -1.01 11.81 4.72
C LYS A 34 -0.30 11.46 6.03
N ARG A 35 -0.44 12.34 7.04
CA ARG A 35 0.17 12.13 8.36
C ARG A 35 -0.42 10.90 9.05
N THR A 36 -1.74 10.73 8.98
CA THR A 36 -2.44 9.61 9.64
C THR A 36 -2.14 8.30 8.96
N ALA A 37 -2.08 8.28 7.63
CA ALA A 37 -1.65 7.12 6.86
C ALA A 37 -0.24 6.68 7.27
N ALA A 38 0.71 7.61 7.38
CA ALA A 38 2.08 7.29 7.80
C ALA A 38 2.11 6.63 9.19
N ALA A 39 1.48 7.24 10.20
CA ALA A 39 1.47 6.65 11.55
C ALA A 39 0.75 5.30 11.62
N VAL A 40 -0.38 5.15 10.92
CA VAL A 40 -1.11 3.87 10.87
C VAL A 40 -0.26 2.80 10.19
N ILE A 41 0.33 3.08 9.03
CA ILE A 41 1.14 2.12 8.27
C ILE A 41 2.39 1.72 9.07
N GLU A 42 3.13 2.69 9.62
CA GLU A 42 4.30 2.38 10.45
C GLU A 42 3.93 1.61 11.71
N THR A 43 2.84 1.98 12.40
CA THR A 43 2.36 1.23 13.58
C THR A 43 1.97 -0.21 13.22
N LEU A 44 1.32 -0.42 12.06
CA LEU A 44 0.91 -1.75 11.60
C LEU A 44 2.11 -2.67 11.36
N LYS A 45 3.23 -2.15 10.83
CA LYS A 45 4.46 -2.93 10.65
C LYS A 45 4.94 -3.54 11.96
N TYR A 46 4.84 -2.82 13.06
CA TYR A 46 5.34 -3.30 14.35
C TYR A 46 4.21 -3.81 15.27
N LYS A 47 2.99 -4.01 14.77
CA LYS A 47 1.80 -4.25 15.60
C LYS A 47 1.96 -5.42 16.57
N ALA A 48 2.49 -6.56 16.12
CA ALA A 48 2.67 -7.73 16.98
C ALA A 48 3.68 -7.42 18.12
N VAL A 49 4.86 -6.91 17.76
CA VAL A 49 5.90 -6.57 18.72
C VAL A 49 5.45 -5.51 19.72
N LEU A 50 4.78 -4.46 19.25
CA LEU A 50 4.26 -3.40 20.12
C LEU A 50 3.19 -3.93 21.08
N ASN A 51 2.36 -4.88 20.66
CA ASN A 51 1.41 -5.52 21.58
C ASN A 51 2.12 -6.32 22.67
N ASP A 52 3.13 -7.11 22.32
CA ASP A 52 3.91 -7.87 23.29
C ASP A 52 4.59 -6.94 24.32
N VAL A 53 5.15 -5.81 23.86
CA VAL A 53 5.73 -4.79 24.74
C VAL A 53 4.68 -4.22 25.70
N ILE A 54 3.50 -3.84 25.20
CA ILE A 54 2.45 -3.23 26.02
C ILE A 54 1.95 -4.22 27.08
N ASP A 55 1.82 -5.50 26.73
CA ASP A 55 1.37 -6.55 27.66
C ASP A 55 2.43 -6.89 28.70
N ALA A 56 3.70 -7.03 28.30
CA ALA A 56 4.80 -7.26 29.23
C ALA A 56 5.00 -6.09 30.20
N ALA A 57 4.85 -4.86 29.70
CA ALA A 57 4.85 -3.66 30.51
C ALA A 57 3.60 -3.51 31.39
N LYS A 58 2.57 -4.37 31.23
CA LYS A 58 1.27 -4.29 31.93
C LYS A 58 0.64 -2.89 31.84
N LEU A 59 0.94 -2.15 30.78
CA LEU A 59 0.68 -0.71 30.70
C LEU A 59 -0.81 -0.39 30.85
N LEU A 60 -1.68 -1.11 30.14
CA LEU A 60 -3.13 -0.91 30.21
C LEU A 60 -3.76 -1.33 31.54
N LYS A 61 -3.07 -2.20 32.30
CA LYS A 61 -3.54 -2.63 33.63
C LYS A 61 -3.23 -1.56 34.68
N GLU A 62 -2.07 -0.92 34.55
CA GLU A 62 -1.58 0.09 35.51
C GLU A 62 -2.16 1.48 35.22
N GLU A 63 -2.40 1.83 33.95
CA GLU A 63 -2.90 3.15 33.54
C GLU A 63 -4.38 3.12 33.11
N LYS A 64 -5.31 3.33 34.05
CA LYS A 64 -6.78 3.35 33.79
C LYS A 64 -7.23 4.40 32.77
N LYS A 65 -6.40 5.41 32.48
CA LYS A 65 -6.69 6.45 31.47
C LYS A 65 -6.50 5.95 30.04
N LEU A 66 -5.70 4.91 29.82
CA LEU A 66 -5.46 4.30 28.52
C LEU A 66 -6.55 3.24 28.25
N LYS A 67 -7.70 3.67 27.72
CA LYS A 67 -8.83 2.77 27.45
C LYS A 67 -8.78 2.09 26.08
N SER A 68 -8.19 2.75 25.07
CA SER A 68 -8.07 2.20 23.72
C SER A 68 -6.69 1.57 23.52
N ARG A 69 -6.69 0.28 23.18
CA ARG A 69 -5.47 -0.46 22.84
C ARG A 69 -4.81 0.12 21.60
N ASN A 70 -5.60 0.41 20.56
CA ASN A 70 -5.09 0.95 19.30
C ASN A 70 -4.56 2.37 19.45
N LEU A 71 -5.18 3.23 20.25
CA LEU A 71 -4.59 4.53 20.60
C LEU A 71 -3.24 4.38 21.33
N THR A 72 -3.16 3.42 22.25
CA THR A 72 -1.94 3.14 23.00
C THR A 72 -0.83 2.61 22.07
N LEU A 73 -1.18 1.76 21.10
CA LEU A 73 -0.24 1.25 20.09
C LEU A 73 0.42 2.38 19.32
N VAL A 74 -0.35 3.35 18.81
CA VAL A 74 0.21 4.49 18.04
C VAL A 74 1.12 5.36 18.91
N LEU A 75 0.75 5.59 20.17
CA LEU A 75 1.55 6.41 21.08
C LEU A 75 2.85 5.70 21.51
N VAL A 76 2.79 4.38 21.76
CA VAL A 76 3.98 3.57 22.10
C VAL A 76 4.89 3.41 20.89
N HIS A 77 4.33 3.27 19.69
CA HIS A 77 5.08 3.35 18.43
C HIS A 77 5.89 4.65 18.38
N ASP A 78 5.25 5.81 18.51
CA ASP A 78 5.96 7.09 18.41
C ASP A 78 7.04 7.27 19.49
N LEU A 79 6.78 6.80 20.71
CA LEU A 79 7.76 6.83 21.80
C LEU A 79 9.01 5.98 21.49
N LEU A 80 8.84 4.77 20.96
CA LEU A 80 9.92 3.80 20.79
C LEU A 80 10.61 3.89 19.43
N LEU A 81 9.90 4.35 18.39
CA LEU A 81 10.30 4.22 16.99
C LEU A 81 10.37 5.55 16.23
N SER A 82 9.68 6.61 16.68
CA SER A 82 9.56 7.87 15.92
C SER A 82 10.12 9.09 16.65
N GLY A 83 11.00 8.89 17.63
CA GLY A 83 11.69 9.99 18.33
C GLY A 83 10.85 10.67 19.41
N GLY A 84 9.67 10.15 19.75
CA GLY A 84 8.83 10.62 20.84
C GLY A 84 7.40 10.97 20.44
N ILE A 85 6.52 11.03 21.45
CA ILE A 85 5.12 11.39 21.28
C ILE A 85 5.00 12.90 21.00
N GLN A 86 4.45 13.26 19.84
CA GLN A 86 4.27 14.64 19.38
C GLN A 86 2.98 15.31 19.89
N ALA A 87 2.24 14.65 20.79
CA ALA A 87 1.11 15.27 21.47
C ALA A 87 1.60 16.35 22.46
N GLY A 88 0.76 17.34 22.72
CA GLY A 88 0.95 18.24 23.86
C GLY A 88 0.99 17.47 25.20
N ASP A 89 1.34 18.14 26.30
CA ASP A 89 1.51 17.55 27.63
C ASP A 89 0.18 17.19 28.30
N GLY A 90 -0.59 16.33 27.64
CA GLY A 90 -1.86 15.81 28.11
C GLY A 90 -1.73 14.54 28.95
N PRO A 91 -2.84 14.13 29.60
CA PRO A 91 -2.87 13.01 30.53
C PRO A 91 -2.47 11.66 29.90
N LEU A 92 -2.75 11.45 28.62
CA LEU A 92 -2.39 10.21 27.90
C LEU A 92 -0.88 10.11 27.64
N LYS A 93 -0.25 11.21 27.21
CA LYS A 93 1.20 11.28 27.01
C LYS A 93 1.92 11.04 28.33
N GLN A 94 1.51 11.72 29.39
CA GLN A 94 2.09 11.55 30.72
C GLN A 94 1.92 10.13 31.26
N ALA A 95 0.77 9.48 31.00
CA ALA A 95 0.57 8.08 31.34
C ALA A 95 1.61 7.17 30.69
N ILE A 96 1.90 7.36 29.40
CA ILE A 96 2.90 6.53 28.73
C ILE A 96 4.33 6.88 29.17
N LEU A 97 4.62 8.17 29.37
CA LEU A 97 5.96 8.61 29.79
C LEU A 97 6.35 8.10 31.18
N ARG A 98 5.40 7.92 32.11
CA ARG A 98 5.65 7.27 33.41
C ARG A 98 6.23 5.85 33.27
N HIS A 99 5.90 5.16 32.18
CA HIS A 99 6.36 3.79 31.90
C HIS A 99 7.48 3.74 30.87
N LYS A 100 8.07 4.89 30.48
CA LYS A 100 9.07 4.97 29.41
C LYS A 100 10.22 3.98 29.61
N THR A 101 10.84 3.96 30.79
CA THR A 101 11.96 3.07 31.10
C THR A 101 11.57 1.60 30.97
N ARG A 102 10.39 1.23 31.47
CA ARG A 102 9.87 -0.14 31.39
C ARG A 102 9.59 -0.55 29.95
N LEU A 103 8.90 0.31 29.19
CA LEU A 103 8.62 0.08 27.76
C LEU A 103 9.91 -0.10 26.95
N GLN A 104 10.94 0.72 27.20
CA GLN A 104 12.25 0.59 26.56
C GLN A 104 12.97 -0.71 26.94
N SER A 105 12.91 -1.12 28.21
CA SER A 105 13.49 -2.38 28.66
C SER A 105 12.82 -3.60 28.03
N GLU A 106 11.49 -3.59 27.94
CA GLU A 106 10.70 -4.66 27.33
C GLU A 106 10.92 -4.76 25.82
N PHE A 107 11.00 -3.61 25.15
CA PHE A 107 11.32 -3.57 23.73
C PHE A 107 12.72 -4.10 23.43
N THR A 108 13.72 -3.74 24.25
CA THR A 108 15.09 -4.28 24.14
C THR A 108 15.11 -5.79 24.38
N ARG A 109 14.35 -6.28 25.37
CA ARG A 109 14.23 -7.72 25.64
C ARG A 109 13.65 -8.48 24.44
N ILE A 110 12.63 -7.91 23.78
CA ILE A 110 12.03 -8.52 22.59
C ILE A 110 13.01 -8.52 21.40
N LYS A 111 13.83 -7.46 21.22
CA LYS A 111 14.91 -7.47 20.21
C LYS A 111 15.89 -8.60 20.43
N ILE A 112 16.36 -8.76 21.67
CA ILE A 112 17.30 -9.83 22.03
C ILE A 112 16.65 -11.20 21.80
N LYS A 113 15.39 -11.38 22.20
CA LYS A 113 14.64 -12.63 22.01
C LYS A 113 14.51 -13.02 20.52
N HIS A 114 14.36 -12.04 19.63
CA HIS A 114 14.30 -12.28 18.17
C HIS A 114 15.68 -12.31 17.50
N GLY A 115 16.76 -12.04 18.23
CA GLY A 115 18.13 -12.04 17.69
C GLY A 115 18.41 -10.94 16.65
N VAL A 116 17.58 -9.90 16.61
CA VAL A 116 17.65 -8.84 15.58
C VAL A 116 18.66 -7.75 15.96
N LYS A 117 19.40 -7.26 14.96
CA LYS A 117 20.43 -6.22 15.17
C LYS A 117 19.85 -4.81 14.99
N SER A 118 18.92 -4.65 14.05
CA SER A 118 18.25 -3.39 13.78
C SER A 118 16.78 -3.44 14.20
N THR A 119 16.23 -2.26 14.52
CA THR A 119 14.80 -2.18 14.83
C THR A 119 13.93 -2.49 13.61
N SER A 120 14.40 -2.18 12.40
CA SER A 120 13.71 -2.46 11.15
C SER A 120 13.43 -3.94 10.91
N GLU A 121 14.26 -4.84 11.45
CA GLU A 121 14.04 -6.30 11.36
C GLU A 121 12.84 -6.77 12.20
N LEU A 122 12.36 -5.96 13.16
CA LEU A 122 11.13 -6.26 13.91
C LEU A 122 9.86 -5.89 13.14
N ALA A 123 9.99 -5.16 12.02
CA ALA A 123 8.85 -4.83 11.20
C ALA A 123 8.34 -6.11 10.54
N GLN A 124 7.05 -6.37 10.67
CA GLN A 124 6.29 -7.16 9.71
C GLN A 124 6.21 -6.35 8.41
N THR A 125 7.34 -6.19 7.73
CA THR A 125 7.34 -5.90 6.31
C THR A 125 6.62 -7.09 5.67
N GLY A 126 5.59 -6.82 4.86
CA GLY A 126 4.98 -7.87 4.05
C GLY A 126 6.10 -8.66 3.36
N ASP A 127 5.93 -9.99 3.32
CA ASP A 127 6.83 -11.02 2.76
C ASP A 127 8.06 -10.44 2.04
N GLU A 128 9.31 -10.74 2.44
CA GLU A 128 10.54 -10.20 1.81
C GLU A 128 10.50 -10.30 0.27
N ARG A 129 9.76 -11.29 -0.25
CA ARG A 129 9.40 -11.44 -1.66
C ARG A 129 8.77 -10.18 -2.26
N SER A 130 7.88 -9.49 -1.55
CA SER A 130 7.22 -8.24 -1.92
C SER A 130 8.20 -7.09 -2.20
N ALA A 131 9.33 -7.05 -1.49
CA ALA A 131 10.38 -6.05 -1.73
C ALA A 131 11.19 -6.36 -2.99
N ALA A 132 11.23 -7.62 -3.41
CA ALA A 132 11.86 -8.09 -4.64
C ALA A 132 10.93 -8.07 -5.86
N ILE A 133 9.60 -7.91 -5.68
CA ILE A 133 8.67 -7.82 -6.80
C ILE A 133 8.94 -6.52 -7.58
N PRO A 134 9.26 -6.60 -8.89
CA PRO A 134 9.50 -5.42 -9.69
C PRO A 134 8.22 -4.58 -9.84
N ARG A 135 8.39 -3.29 -10.11
CA ARG A 135 7.29 -2.39 -10.41
C ARG A 135 6.82 -2.64 -11.84
N TYR A 136 5.66 -3.27 -11.97
CA TYR A 136 5.00 -3.49 -13.26
C TYR A 136 4.25 -2.26 -13.76
N ILE A 137 4.56 -1.85 -14.98
CA ILE A 137 3.97 -0.70 -15.67
C ILE A 137 3.45 -1.16 -17.02
N ARG A 138 2.13 -1.15 -17.19
CA ARG A 138 1.50 -1.42 -18.49
C ARG A 138 1.44 -0.15 -19.32
N VAL A 139 1.95 -0.23 -20.55
CA VAL A 139 1.83 0.83 -21.56
C VAL A 139 0.40 0.85 -22.08
N ASN A 140 -0.22 2.04 -22.06
CA ASN A 140 -1.56 2.22 -22.59
C ASN A 140 -1.53 2.37 -24.11
N THR A 141 -1.70 1.25 -24.83
CA THR A 141 -1.61 1.20 -26.29
C THR A 141 -2.67 2.00 -27.05
N THR A 142 -3.69 2.55 -26.36
CA THR A 142 -4.63 3.50 -26.97
C THR A 142 -4.08 4.91 -27.07
N CYS A 143 -3.07 5.25 -26.26
CA CYS A 143 -2.49 6.60 -26.20
C CYS A 143 -1.17 6.72 -26.98
N TRP A 144 -0.41 5.63 -27.04
CA TRP A 144 0.94 5.57 -27.63
C TRP A 144 1.43 4.11 -27.69
N THR A 145 2.51 3.86 -28.43
CA THR A 145 3.09 2.53 -28.64
C THR A 145 4.11 2.14 -27.57
N VAL A 146 4.43 0.85 -27.48
CA VAL A 146 5.48 0.36 -26.58
C VAL A 146 6.85 0.92 -26.96
N ASP A 147 7.14 1.01 -28.26
CA ASP A 147 8.42 1.56 -28.75
C ASP A 147 8.58 3.05 -28.40
N GLU A 148 7.50 3.83 -28.52
CA GLU A 148 7.50 5.23 -28.08
C GLU A 148 7.73 5.35 -26.58
N ALA A 149 7.12 4.45 -25.79
CA ALA A 149 7.34 4.40 -24.35
C ALA A 149 8.78 4.06 -23.99
N VAL A 150 9.36 3.03 -24.62
CA VAL A 150 10.76 2.62 -24.41
C VAL A 150 11.70 3.78 -24.76
N LYS A 151 11.50 4.45 -25.90
CA LYS A 151 12.30 5.62 -26.30
C LYS A 151 12.20 6.77 -25.30
N GLU A 152 11.00 7.03 -24.77
CA GLU A 152 10.78 8.05 -23.75
C GLU A 152 11.46 7.70 -22.41
N PHE A 153 11.49 6.44 -22.00
CA PHE A 153 12.22 6.04 -20.80
C PHE A 153 13.73 6.16 -21.00
N ILE A 154 14.24 5.76 -22.17
CA ILE A 154 15.67 5.91 -22.52
C ILE A 154 16.07 7.39 -22.54
N SER A 155 15.25 8.28 -23.11
CA SER A 155 15.53 9.73 -23.13
C SER A 155 15.57 10.35 -21.74
N ARG A 156 14.84 9.77 -20.77
CA ARG A 156 14.87 10.12 -19.34
C ARG A 156 16.04 9.51 -18.58
N GLY A 157 16.92 8.77 -19.27
CA GLY A 157 18.14 8.17 -18.71
C GLY A 157 17.94 6.78 -18.09
N PHE A 158 16.83 6.09 -18.38
CA PHE A 158 16.69 4.68 -18.04
C PHE A 158 17.44 3.81 -19.06
N VAL A 159 17.86 2.62 -18.63
CA VAL A 159 18.64 1.67 -19.43
C VAL A 159 17.86 0.39 -19.59
N LEU A 160 17.68 -0.06 -20.83
CA LEU A 160 17.05 -1.35 -21.12
C LEU A 160 18.08 -2.47 -20.88
N SER A 161 18.21 -2.94 -19.64
CA SER A 161 19.31 -3.82 -19.21
C SER A 161 18.90 -5.26 -18.93
N GLY A 162 17.61 -5.60 -18.85
CA GLY A 162 17.17 -6.95 -18.48
C GLY A 162 17.42 -7.32 -17.00
N SER A 163 18.35 -6.64 -16.32
CA SER A 163 18.65 -6.74 -14.89
C SER A 163 18.17 -5.51 -14.11
N PHE A 164 17.81 -5.71 -12.85
CA PHE A 164 17.47 -4.64 -11.89
C PHE A 164 18.63 -4.28 -10.95
N GLU A 165 19.87 -4.63 -11.31
CA GLU A 165 21.05 -4.32 -10.51
C GLU A 165 21.27 -2.79 -10.44
N ASP A 166 20.97 -2.10 -11.53
CA ASP A 166 20.94 -0.64 -11.58
C ASP A 166 19.55 -0.08 -11.27
N LYS A 167 19.50 0.97 -10.46
CA LYS A 167 18.26 1.72 -10.17
C LYS A 167 17.59 2.34 -11.40
N LYS A 168 18.31 2.43 -12.51
CA LYS A 168 17.82 2.94 -13.79
C LYS A 168 17.59 1.82 -14.82
N GLY A 169 17.81 0.57 -14.45
CA GLY A 169 17.51 -0.58 -15.30
C GLY A 169 16.01 -0.80 -15.43
N PHE A 170 15.53 -1.10 -16.63
CA PHE A 170 14.17 -1.58 -16.87
C PHE A 170 14.19 -2.66 -17.96
N CYS A 171 13.13 -3.45 -18.05
CA CYS A 171 12.99 -4.47 -19.09
C CYS A 171 11.55 -4.65 -19.55
N THR A 172 11.39 -5.30 -20.70
CA THR A 172 10.10 -5.73 -21.24
C THR A 172 9.72 -7.09 -20.67
N ASP A 173 8.43 -7.30 -20.39
CA ASP A 173 7.96 -8.61 -19.96
C ASP A 173 7.97 -9.62 -21.11
N GLU A 174 8.34 -10.87 -20.81
CA GLU A 174 8.38 -11.96 -21.78
C GLU A 174 6.97 -12.41 -22.23
N HIS A 175 5.97 -12.32 -21.37
CA HIS A 175 4.65 -12.91 -21.61
C HIS A 175 3.61 -11.87 -22.06
N ILE A 176 3.77 -10.62 -21.64
CA ILE A 176 2.81 -9.53 -21.91
C ILE A 176 3.55 -8.40 -22.62
N SER A 177 3.28 -8.25 -23.93
CA SER A 177 4.04 -7.37 -24.82
C SER A 177 3.98 -5.87 -24.47
N ASN A 178 2.93 -5.41 -23.80
CA ASN A 178 2.78 -4.02 -23.37
C ASN A 178 3.13 -3.80 -21.89
N LEU A 179 3.85 -4.73 -21.25
CA LEU A 179 4.24 -4.63 -19.84
C LEU A 179 5.75 -4.38 -19.71
N LEU A 180 6.09 -3.35 -18.95
CA LEU A 180 7.45 -2.98 -18.59
C LEU A 180 7.68 -3.22 -17.10
N LEU A 181 8.90 -3.60 -16.75
CA LEU A 181 9.31 -3.88 -15.39
C LEU A 181 10.38 -2.87 -14.97
N PHE A 182 10.21 -2.29 -13.79
CA PHE A 182 11.12 -1.34 -13.18
C PHE A 182 11.54 -1.82 -11.78
N PRO A 183 12.58 -1.23 -11.17
CA PRO A 183 12.97 -1.52 -9.80
C PRO A 183 11.80 -1.28 -8.83
N SER A 184 11.75 -2.07 -7.76
CA SER A 184 10.61 -2.11 -6.82
C SER A 184 10.35 -0.77 -6.11
N ASP A 185 11.41 0.02 -5.90
CA ASP A 185 11.39 1.34 -5.25
C ASP A 185 10.95 2.50 -6.18
N SER A 186 10.77 2.25 -7.48
CA SER A 186 10.38 3.29 -8.45
C SER A 186 9.00 3.90 -8.18
N GLN A 187 8.93 5.24 -8.16
CA GLN A 187 7.73 6.03 -7.86
C GLN A 187 7.20 6.71 -9.12
N TRP A 188 5.92 6.49 -9.43
CA TRP A 188 5.29 6.96 -10.67
C TRP A 188 3.98 7.72 -10.46
N VAL A 189 3.49 7.80 -9.22
CA VAL A 189 2.16 8.34 -8.90
C VAL A 189 2.01 9.81 -9.30
N GLU A 190 3.10 10.57 -9.26
CA GLU A 190 3.14 11.99 -9.63
C GLU A 190 3.69 12.22 -11.06
N ASP A 191 4.08 11.16 -11.77
CA ASP A 191 4.67 11.30 -13.10
C ASP A 191 3.62 11.76 -14.12
N LYS A 192 4.04 12.60 -15.06
CA LYS A 192 3.19 13.08 -16.17
C LYS A 192 2.63 11.93 -17.01
N LEU A 193 3.40 10.87 -17.26
CA LEU A 193 2.94 9.71 -18.01
C LEU A 193 1.82 8.97 -17.27
N TYR A 194 1.89 8.90 -15.94
CA TYR A 194 0.87 8.23 -15.14
C TYR A 194 -0.40 9.09 -15.06
N THR A 195 -0.25 10.38 -14.75
CA THR A 195 -1.37 11.32 -14.63
C THR A 195 -2.10 11.56 -15.95
N THR A 196 -1.40 11.50 -17.10
CA THR A 196 -2.01 11.55 -18.44
C THR A 196 -2.58 10.21 -18.92
N GLY A 197 -2.43 9.12 -18.15
CA GLY A 197 -2.94 7.80 -18.50
C GLY A 197 -2.16 7.07 -19.59
N LYS A 198 -0.97 7.57 -19.96
CA LYS A 198 -0.04 6.90 -20.88
C LYS A 198 0.51 5.61 -20.28
N ILE A 199 0.75 5.60 -18.96
CA ILE A 199 1.15 4.39 -18.24
C ILE A 199 0.15 4.03 -17.14
N ILE A 200 0.04 2.73 -16.86
CA ILE A 200 -0.87 2.18 -15.87
C ILE A 200 -0.08 1.25 -14.94
N LEU A 201 -0.12 1.54 -13.64
CA LEU A 201 0.48 0.66 -12.63
C LEU A 201 -0.42 -0.56 -12.43
N GLN A 202 0.02 -1.72 -12.90
CA GLN A 202 -0.76 -2.95 -12.87
C GLN A 202 0.15 -4.16 -12.75
N ASP A 203 -0.10 -4.98 -11.73
CA ASP A 203 0.60 -6.23 -11.51
C ASP A 203 0.50 -7.19 -12.72
N LYS A 204 1.57 -7.93 -13.01
CA LYS A 204 1.64 -8.89 -14.12
C LYS A 204 0.49 -9.90 -14.09
N ALA A 205 0.20 -10.48 -12.93
CA ALA A 205 -0.90 -11.43 -12.77
C ALA A 205 -2.26 -10.81 -13.16
N SER A 206 -2.41 -9.52 -12.90
CA SER A 206 -3.64 -8.77 -13.22
C SER A 206 -3.83 -8.52 -14.72
N CYS A 207 -2.77 -8.61 -15.52
CA CYS A 207 -2.80 -8.43 -16.97
C CYS A 207 -3.24 -9.68 -17.75
N PHE A 208 -2.94 -10.88 -17.23
CA PHE A 208 -3.26 -12.15 -17.91
C PHE A 208 -4.73 -12.35 -18.26
N PRO A 209 -5.73 -12.04 -17.39
CA PRO A 209 -7.13 -12.31 -17.73
C PRO A 209 -7.59 -11.62 -19.02
N ALA A 210 -7.17 -10.37 -19.24
CA ALA A 210 -7.52 -9.66 -20.46
C ALA A 210 -6.75 -10.20 -21.68
N GLN A 211 -5.47 -10.52 -21.50
CA GLN A 211 -4.62 -11.08 -22.56
C GLN A 211 -5.13 -12.45 -23.03
N ILE A 212 -5.52 -13.31 -22.10
CA ILE A 212 -6.05 -14.66 -22.37
C ILE A 212 -7.44 -14.56 -23.00
N LEU A 213 -8.28 -13.64 -22.53
CA LEU A 213 -9.61 -13.44 -23.12
C LEU A 213 -9.53 -12.97 -24.58
N ALA A 214 -8.49 -12.21 -24.94
CA ALA A 214 -8.18 -11.79 -26.31
C ALA A 214 -9.42 -11.36 -27.12
N PRO A 215 -10.21 -10.37 -26.63
CA PRO A 215 -11.48 -10.03 -27.25
C PRO A 215 -11.29 -9.52 -28.69
N PRO A 216 -12.18 -9.90 -29.63
CA PRO A 216 -12.06 -9.47 -31.02
C PRO A 216 -12.28 -7.95 -31.14
N ALA A 217 -11.43 -7.28 -31.93
CA ALA A 217 -11.52 -5.85 -32.20
C ALA A 217 -12.58 -5.54 -33.29
N LEU A 218 -13.82 -5.97 -33.07
CA LEU A 218 -14.96 -5.77 -33.97
C LEU A 218 -15.93 -4.73 -33.40
N SER A 219 -16.61 -3.97 -34.26
CA SER A 219 -17.55 -2.91 -33.85
C SER A 219 -18.79 -3.44 -33.11
N ASN A 220 -19.17 -4.69 -33.35
CA ASN A 220 -20.31 -5.36 -32.71
C ASN A 220 -19.91 -6.24 -31.51
N ALA A 221 -18.62 -6.31 -31.15
CA ALA A 221 -18.16 -7.07 -30.00
C ALA A 221 -18.60 -6.41 -28.68
N VAL A 222 -19.12 -7.22 -27.75
CA VAL A 222 -19.52 -6.79 -26.41
C VAL A 222 -18.78 -7.64 -25.39
N VAL A 223 -18.07 -6.99 -24.47
CA VAL A 223 -17.33 -7.66 -23.38
C VAL A 223 -17.85 -7.14 -22.05
N ILE A 224 -18.08 -8.06 -21.11
CA ILE A 224 -18.56 -7.75 -19.77
C ILE A 224 -17.41 -8.01 -18.78
N ASP A 225 -17.06 -6.98 -18.01
CA ASP A 225 -16.17 -7.11 -16.86
C ASP A 225 -17.04 -7.07 -15.59
N ALA A 226 -17.31 -8.25 -15.02
CA ALA A 226 -18.27 -8.40 -13.91
C ALA A 226 -17.79 -7.79 -12.58
N THR A 227 -16.47 -7.57 -12.43
CA THR A 227 -15.85 -7.03 -11.22
C THR A 227 -14.90 -5.90 -11.60
N ALA A 228 -15.44 -4.89 -12.30
CA ALA A 228 -14.63 -3.91 -13.00
C ALA A 228 -13.79 -3.01 -12.08
N ALA A 229 -14.25 -2.69 -10.87
CA ALA A 229 -13.54 -1.76 -9.99
C ALA A 229 -12.19 -2.36 -9.49
N PRO A 230 -11.06 -1.63 -9.56
CA PRO A 230 -10.91 -0.20 -9.86
C PRO A 230 -10.77 0.20 -11.35
N GLY A 231 -10.80 -0.75 -12.30
CA GLY A 231 -10.90 -0.46 -13.74
C GLY A 231 -9.72 -0.94 -14.58
N ASN A 232 -8.67 -1.50 -13.96
CA ASN A 232 -7.42 -1.84 -14.65
C ASN A 232 -7.59 -2.94 -15.71
N LYS A 233 -8.49 -3.90 -15.48
CA LYS A 233 -8.77 -4.98 -16.44
C LYS A 233 -9.66 -4.50 -17.57
N THR A 234 -10.70 -3.73 -17.23
CA THR A 234 -11.60 -3.10 -18.21
C THR A 234 -10.83 -2.20 -19.18
N SER A 235 -9.89 -1.37 -18.69
CA SER A 235 -9.06 -0.53 -19.56
C SER A 235 -8.12 -1.36 -20.44
N HIS A 236 -7.60 -2.48 -19.93
CA HIS A 236 -6.80 -3.40 -20.74
C HIS A 236 -7.62 -4.04 -21.87
N LEU A 237 -8.84 -4.51 -21.57
CA LEU A 237 -9.76 -5.04 -22.57
C LEU A 237 -10.07 -4.00 -23.66
N SER A 238 -10.35 -2.76 -23.27
CA SER A 238 -10.59 -1.67 -24.23
C SER A 238 -9.38 -1.42 -25.14
N ALA A 239 -8.16 -1.54 -24.62
CA ALA A 239 -6.93 -1.39 -25.39
C ALA A 239 -6.75 -2.54 -26.40
N LEU A 240 -7.03 -3.78 -26.01
CA LEU A 240 -7.00 -4.95 -26.90
C LEU A 240 -8.04 -4.86 -28.02
N MET A 241 -9.22 -4.32 -27.71
CA MET A 241 -10.29 -4.08 -28.69
C MET A 241 -9.99 -2.87 -29.59
N LYS A 242 -8.87 -2.16 -29.42
CA LYS A 242 -8.46 -0.99 -30.20
C LYS A 242 -9.53 0.11 -30.23
N GLY A 243 -10.26 0.28 -29.13
CA GLY A 243 -11.37 1.23 -29.05
C GLY A 243 -12.60 0.90 -29.90
N LYS A 244 -12.67 -0.31 -30.49
CA LYS A 244 -13.83 -0.81 -31.23
C LYS A 244 -14.72 -1.66 -30.33
N GLY A 245 -16.03 -1.68 -30.56
CA GLY A 245 -16.98 -2.44 -29.75
C GLY A 245 -17.36 -1.75 -28.44
N LYS A 246 -17.95 -2.50 -27.49
CA LYS A 246 -18.40 -1.97 -26.19
C LYS A 246 -17.90 -2.85 -25.03
N ALA A 247 -17.06 -2.29 -24.17
CA ALA A 247 -16.72 -2.88 -22.87
C ALA A 247 -17.68 -2.33 -21.81
N ARG A 248 -18.48 -3.19 -21.17
CA ARG A 248 -19.42 -2.78 -20.11
C ARG A 248 -18.81 -3.12 -18.75
N PRO A 249 -18.37 -2.13 -17.96
CA PRO A 249 -18.01 -2.36 -16.58
C PRO A 249 -19.27 -2.67 -15.79
N HIS A 250 -19.31 -3.83 -15.15
CA HIS A 250 -20.30 -4.10 -14.12
C HIS A 250 -19.60 -4.05 -12.76
N ARG A 251 -20.21 -3.34 -11.82
CA ARG A 251 -19.81 -3.38 -10.42
C ARG A 251 -20.80 -4.30 -9.74
N LEU A 252 -20.38 -5.53 -9.43
CA LEU A 252 -21.14 -6.34 -8.49
C LEU A 252 -21.18 -5.58 -7.15
N HIS A 253 -22.30 -4.90 -6.89
CA HIS A 253 -22.73 -4.67 -5.53
C HIS A 253 -23.05 -6.06 -4.99
N MET A 254 -22.18 -6.61 -4.13
CA MET A 254 -22.53 -7.78 -3.34
C MET A 254 -23.88 -7.49 -2.70
N PHE A 255 -24.92 -8.19 -3.15
CA PHE A 255 -26.18 -8.25 -2.44
C PHE A 255 -25.84 -8.68 -1.01
N SER A 256 -26.19 -7.86 -0.03
CA SER A 256 -26.29 -8.35 1.33
C SER A 256 -27.29 -9.49 1.28
N THR A 257 -26.85 -10.70 1.54
CA THR A 257 -27.74 -11.81 1.89
C THR A 257 -28.47 -11.40 3.16
N GLN A 258 -29.67 -10.83 2.99
CA GLN A 258 -30.72 -10.98 3.98
C GLN A 258 -31.23 -12.40 3.82
N TYR A 259 -30.77 -13.27 4.72
CA TYR A 259 -31.53 -14.39 5.25
C TYR A 259 -31.63 -14.17 6.75
#